data_AF-A0AAN9EM69-F1
#
_entry.id   AF-A0AAN9EM69-F1
#
_cell.length_a   1.000
_cell.length_b   1.000
_cell.length_c   1.000
_cell.angle_alpha   90.00
_cell.angle_beta   90.00
_cell.angle_gamma   90.00
#
_symmetry.space_group_name_H-M   'P 1'
#
loop_
_entity.id
_entity.type
_entity.pdbx_description
1 polymer ?
#
loop_
_entity_poly.entity_id
_entity_poly.type
_entity_poly.pdbx_seq_one_letter_code
_entity_poly.pdbx_strand_id
1 'polypeptide(L)'
;MTEAILRWDISSMDSLPKSMKVVVKSFIELLAEMELMNAEDEKSSLVQYVKQALQSIIEAYMNEAKWRNEGYVPTYDEYKDNGFVSSGYPVLQTVTFLCMGKYADKKELD
;
A
#
# COMPACT_ATOMS: atom_id res chain seq x y z
N MET A 1 -6.70 10.60 -6.22
CA MET A 1 -5.71 9.50 -6.18
C MET A 1 -6.13 8.53 -5.09
N THR A 2 -6.30 9.03 -3.87
CA THR A 2 -6.88 8.35 -2.70
C THR A 2 -8.16 7.57 -3.03
N GLU A 3 -9.19 8.24 -3.58
CA GLU A 3 -10.47 7.58 -3.91
C GLU A 3 -10.30 6.41 -4.91
N ALA A 4 -9.41 6.57 -5.88
CA ALA A 4 -9.18 5.56 -6.91
C ALA A 4 -8.49 4.30 -6.36
N ILE A 5 -7.58 4.48 -5.41
CA ILE A 5 -6.90 3.35 -4.77
C ILE A 5 -7.80 2.70 -3.70
N LEU A 6 -8.58 3.49 -2.95
CA LEU A 6 -9.55 2.97 -1.99
C LEU A 6 -10.62 2.09 -2.65
N ARG A 7 -11.11 2.49 -3.83
CA ARG A 7 -12.10 1.74 -4.61
C ARG A 7 -11.49 0.68 -5.53
N TRP A 8 -10.17 0.70 -5.72
CA TRP A 8 -9.46 -0.11 -6.71
C TRP A 8 -10.05 0.02 -8.12
N ASP A 9 -10.56 1.21 -8.47
CA ASP A 9 -11.32 1.43 -9.70
C ASP A 9 -10.58 2.35 -10.66
N ILE A 10 -10.10 1.77 -11.77
CA ILE A 10 -9.37 2.46 -12.83
C ILE A 10 -10.23 3.55 -13.48
N SER A 11 -11.55 3.39 -13.53
CA SER A 11 -12.47 4.38 -14.13
C SER A 11 -12.50 5.70 -13.36
N SER A 12 -12.16 5.66 -12.07
CA SER A 12 -12.04 6.87 -11.22
C SER A 12 -10.69 7.59 -11.36
N MET A 13 -9.79 7.09 -12.21
CA MET A 13 -8.46 7.66 -12.42
C MET A 13 -8.42 8.76 -13.47
N ASP A 14 -9.45 8.95 -14.29
CA ASP A 14 -9.42 9.85 -15.45
C ASP A 14 -9.10 11.31 -15.09
N SER A 15 -9.51 11.76 -13.91
CA SER A 15 -9.24 13.10 -13.37
C SER A 15 -7.83 13.29 -12.77
N LEU A 16 -7.03 12.23 -12.67
CA LEU A 16 -5.70 12.29 -12.03
C LEU A 16 -4.61 12.84 -12.96
N PRO A 17 -3.62 13.57 -12.42
CA PRO A 17 -2.40 13.90 -13.13
C PRO A 17 -1.70 12.64 -13.67
N LYS A 18 -1.03 12.78 -14.84
CA LYS A 18 -0.39 11.65 -15.52
C LYS A 18 0.62 10.90 -14.64
N SER A 19 1.38 11.61 -13.81
CA SER A 19 2.33 11.00 -12.86
C SER A 19 1.62 10.13 -11.82
N MET A 20 0.47 10.56 -11.31
CA MET A 20 -0.33 9.80 -10.35
C MET A 20 -0.97 8.57 -10.98
N LYS A 21 -1.41 8.66 -12.24
CA LYS A 21 -1.94 7.51 -12.99
C LYS A 21 -0.92 6.39 -13.12
N VAL A 22 0.34 6.72 -13.37
CA VAL A 22 1.43 5.72 -13.46
C VAL A 22 1.57 4.97 -12.13
N VAL A 23 1.62 5.68 -11.01
CA VAL A 23 1.76 5.06 -9.68
C VAL A 23 0.61 4.10 -9.37
N VAL A 24 -0.64 4.54 -9.57
CA VAL A 24 -1.82 3.69 -9.31
C VAL A 24 -1.83 2.46 -10.22
N LYS A 25 -1.46 2.63 -11.50
CA LYS A 25 -1.38 1.51 -12.46
C LYS A 25 -0.34 0.48 -12.02
N SER A 26 0.84 0.92 -11.59
CA SER A 26 1.89 0.01 -11.10
C SER A 26 1.43 -0.80 -9.87
N PHE A 27 0.65 -0.21 -8.97
CA PHE A 27 0.08 -0.95 -7.85
C PHE A 27 -0.96 -1.98 -8.27
N ILE A 28 -1.83 -1.64 -9.23
CA ILE A 28 -2.83 -2.58 -9.76
C ILE A 28 -2.14 -3.75 -10.50
N GLU A 29 -1.11 -3.46 -11.29
CA GLU A 29 -0.31 -4.47 -12.00
C GLU A 29 0.40 -5.40 -11.00
N LEU A 30 1.01 -4.84 -9.95
CA LEU A 30 1.63 -5.62 -8.87
C LEU A 30 0.63 -6.57 -8.20
N LEU A 31 -0.59 -6.11 -7.91
CA LEU A 31 -1.64 -6.95 -7.35
C LEU A 31 -2.07 -8.07 -8.31
N ALA A 32 -2.23 -7.76 -9.61
CA ALA A 32 -2.60 -8.76 -10.62
C ALA A 32 -1.51 -9.82 -10.81
N GLU A 33 -0.23 -9.43 -10.80
CA GLU A 33 0.90 -10.37 -10.84
C GLU A 33 0.93 -11.27 -9.61
N MET A 34 0.63 -10.73 -8.42
CA MET A 34 0.50 -11.51 -7.20
C MET A 34 -0.67 -12.49 -7.24
N GLU A 35 -1.81 -12.11 -7.81
CA GLU A 35 -2.97 -12.99 -8.02
C GLU A 35 -2.60 -14.16 -8.94
N LEU A 36 -1.87 -13.90 -10.03
CA LEU A 36 -1.44 -14.91 -11.00
C LEU A 36 -0.41 -15.91 -10.44
N MET A 37 0.52 -15.47 -9.59
CA MET A 37 1.51 -16.34 -8.96
C MET A 37 0.93 -17.30 -7.90
N ASN A 38 -0.35 -17.14 -7.53
CA ASN A 38 -0.91 -17.69 -6.30
C ASN A 38 -2.21 -18.50 -6.48
N ALA A 39 -2.43 -19.08 -7.66
CA ALA A 39 -3.66 -19.81 -8.04
C ALA A 39 -4.01 -21.11 -7.28
N GLU A 40 -3.34 -21.44 -6.16
CA GLU A 40 -3.70 -22.56 -5.28
C GLU A 40 -4.34 -22.03 -3.97
N ASP A 41 -5.49 -22.58 -3.60
CA ASP A 41 -6.56 -22.07 -2.71
C ASP A 41 -6.18 -21.49 -1.32
N GLU A 42 -4.93 -21.58 -0.85
CA GLU A 42 -4.50 -21.08 0.47
C GLU A 42 -4.07 -19.59 0.49
N LYS A 43 -4.18 -18.89 -0.64
CA LYS A 43 -3.45 -17.64 -0.92
C LYS A 43 -4.32 -16.40 -1.20
N SER A 44 -5.64 -16.52 -1.13
CA SER A 44 -6.59 -15.38 -1.23
C SER A 44 -6.40 -14.32 -0.13
N SER A 45 -5.78 -14.67 0.99
CA SER A 45 -5.48 -13.74 2.08
C SER A 45 -4.36 -12.76 1.73
N LEU A 46 -3.42 -13.15 0.87
CA LEU A 46 -2.20 -12.38 0.59
C LEU A 46 -2.49 -11.09 -0.16
N VAL A 47 -3.39 -11.18 -1.14
CA VAL A 47 -3.86 -10.02 -1.92
C VAL A 47 -4.59 -9.03 -1.00
N GLN A 48 -5.33 -9.52 -0.01
CA GLN A 48 -5.98 -8.66 0.98
C GLN A 48 -4.97 -7.91 1.85
N TYR A 49 -3.91 -8.59 2.32
CA TYR A 49 -2.84 -7.94 3.10
C TYR A 49 -2.14 -6.83 2.30
N VAL A 50 -1.80 -7.08 1.04
CA VAL A 50 -1.16 -6.06 0.19
C VAL A 50 -2.11 -4.90 -0.08
N LYS A 51 -3.41 -5.15 -0.30
CA LYS A 51 -4.42 -4.09 -0.44
C LYS A 51 -4.51 -3.23 0.82
N GLN A 52 -4.55 -3.84 2.01
CA GLN A 52 -4.58 -3.13 3.30
C GLN A 52 -3.31 -2.31 3.54
N ALA A 53 -2.14 -2.87 3.22
CA ALA A 53 -0.88 -2.18 3.38
C ALA A 53 -0.77 -0.97 2.45
N LEU A 54 -1.26 -1.07 1.21
CA LEU A 54 -1.35 0.05 0.27
C LEU A 54 -2.33 1.14 0.73
N GLN A 55 -3.49 0.76 1.29
CA GLN A 55 -4.43 1.71 1.90
C GLN A 55 -3.77 2.48 3.04
N SER A 56 -3.04 1.78 3.93
CA SER A 56 -2.34 2.38 5.07
C SER A 56 -1.27 3.39 4.64
N ILE A 57 -0.50 3.10 3.58
CA ILE A 57 0.47 4.07 3.01
C ILE A 57 -0.21 5.35 2.55
N ILE A 58 -1.37 5.22 1.89
CA ILE A 58 -2.08 6.37 1.34
C ILE A 58 -2.63 7.23 2.46
N GLU A 59 -3.20 6.62 3.50
CA GLU A 59 -3.64 7.33 4.70
C GLU A 59 -2.46 8.06 5.36
N ALA A 60 -1.31 7.41 5.46
CA ALA A 60 -0.09 8.03 6.01
C ALA A 60 0.37 9.25 5.17
N TYR A 61 0.34 9.16 3.85
CA TYR A 61 0.63 10.32 2.98
C TYR A 61 -0.41 11.43 3.11
N MET A 62 -1.69 11.10 3.31
CA MET A 62 -2.73 12.09 3.52
C MET A 62 -2.54 12.84 4.84
N ASN A 63 -2.08 12.16 5.90
CA ASN A 63 -1.72 12.80 7.16
C ASN A 63 -0.55 13.78 6.96
N GLU A 64 0.51 13.39 6.26
CA GLU A 64 1.63 14.29 5.96
C GLU A 64 1.22 15.49 5.11
N ALA A 65 0.36 15.27 4.11
CA ALA A 65 -0.18 16.34 3.29
C ALA A 65 -1.04 17.31 4.11
N LYS A 66 -1.84 16.78 5.05
CA LYS A 66 -2.63 17.59 5.99
C LYS A 66 -1.72 18.44 6.88
N TRP A 67 -0.71 17.83 7.52
CA TRP A 67 0.26 18.54 8.36
C TRP A 67 0.93 19.68 7.59
N ARG A 68 1.37 19.41 6.36
CA ARG A 68 1.97 20.42 5.48
C ARG A 68 1.01 21.57 5.17
N ASN A 69 -0.24 21.26 4.82
CA ASN A 69 -1.23 22.27 4.42
C ASN A 69 -1.69 23.15 5.60
N GLU A 70 -1.76 22.57 6.79
CA GLU A 70 -2.13 23.27 8.03
C GLU A 70 -0.94 24.00 8.67
N GLY A 71 0.29 23.81 8.14
CA GLY A 71 1.52 24.33 8.76
C GLY A 71 1.80 23.68 10.12
N TYR A 72 1.21 22.52 10.38
CA TYR A 72 1.36 21.78 11.62
C TYR A 72 2.67 21.01 11.61
N VAL A 73 3.43 21.12 12.70
CA VAL A 73 4.66 20.36 12.91
C VAL A 73 4.34 19.23 13.90
N PRO A 74 4.30 17.96 13.47
CA PRO A 74 4.05 16.83 14.36
C PRO A 74 5.16 16.68 15.40
N THR A 75 4.81 16.10 16.53
CA THR A 75 5.80 15.60 17.49
C THR A 75 6.64 14.48 16.85
N TYR A 76 7.78 14.18 17.47
CA TYR A 76 8.63 13.08 17.00
C TYR A 76 7.87 11.76 16.94
N ASP A 77 7.07 11.44 17.96
CA ASP A 77 6.33 10.17 18.01
C ASP A 77 5.24 10.09 16.93
N GLU A 78 4.47 11.17 16.72
CA GLU A 78 3.48 11.24 15.63
C GLU A 78 4.13 11.08 14.26
N TYR A 79 5.24 11.77 14.02
CA TYR A 79 5.98 11.66 12.76
C TYR A 79 6.62 10.28 12.59
N LYS A 80 7.17 9.69 13.65
CA LYS A 80 7.81 8.37 13.61
C LYS A 80 6.80 7.29 13.25
N ASP A 81 5.63 7.30 13.89
CA ASP A 81 4.62 6.27 13.68
C ASP A 81 4.01 6.38 12.27
N ASN A 82 3.67 7.59 11.82
CA ASN A 82 3.16 7.81 10.47
C ASN A 82 4.25 7.64 9.40
N GLY A 83 5.46 8.12 9.67
CA GLY A 83 6.63 8.09 8.80
C GLY A 83 7.14 6.67 8.54
N PHE A 84 7.04 5.79 9.53
CA PHE A 84 7.31 4.36 9.34
C PHE A 84 6.39 3.78 8.26
N VAL A 85 5.10 4.08 8.30
CA VAL A 85 4.12 3.61 7.31
C VAL A 85 4.35 4.29 5.95
N SER A 86 4.51 5.62 5.92
CA SER A 86 4.70 6.40 4.68
C SER A 86 6.01 6.09 3.97
N SER A 87 7.02 5.56 4.67
CA SER A 87 8.28 5.08 4.06
C SER A 87 8.07 3.95 3.04
N GLY A 88 6.94 3.26 3.10
CA GLY A 88 6.64 2.09 2.26
C GLY A 88 7.28 0.79 2.75
N TYR A 89 8.02 0.81 3.87
CA TYR A 89 8.65 -0.36 4.44
C TYR A 89 7.66 -1.50 4.76
N PRO A 90 6.47 -1.26 5.36
CA PRO A 90 5.53 -2.34 5.66
C PRO A 90 5.02 -3.08 4.41
N VAL A 91 4.79 -2.35 3.30
CA VAL A 91 4.42 -2.96 2.02
C VAL A 91 5.56 -3.79 1.47
N LEU A 92 6.79 -3.25 1.47
CA LEU A 92 7.95 -3.97 0.97
C LEU A 92 8.20 -5.26 1.78
N GLN A 93 8.10 -5.18 3.11
CA GLN A 93 8.22 -6.34 4.00
C GLN A 93 7.16 -7.39 3.66
N THR A 94 5.89 -6.99 3.56
CA THR A 94 4.79 -7.88 3.21
C THR A 94 5.05 -8.56 1.86
N VAL A 95 5.32 -7.79 0.80
CA VAL A 95 5.60 -8.32 -0.55
C VAL A 95 6.81 -9.26 -0.55
N THR A 96 7.85 -8.95 0.21
CA THR A 96 9.07 -9.76 0.29
C THR A 96 8.80 -11.12 0.96
N PHE A 97 8.10 -11.14 2.10
CA PHE A 97 7.67 -12.39 2.74
C PHE A 97 6.79 -13.23 1.81
N LEU A 98 5.88 -12.58 1.09
CA LEU A 98 5.00 -13.24 0.13
C LEU A 98 5.78 -13.90 -1.02
N CYS A 99 6.74 -13.18 -1.61
CA CYS A 99 7.58 -13.69 -2.68
C CYS A 99 8.50 -14.83 -2.22
N MET A 100 8.86 -14.90 -0.93
CA MET A 100 9.63 -16.01 -0.37
C MET A 100 8.81 -17.31 -0.25
N GLY A 101 7.48 -17.27 -0.38
CA GLY A 101 6.63 -18.46 -0.45
C GLY A 101 6.81 -19.41 0.74
N LYS A 102 7.24 -20.66 0.48
CA LYS A 102 7.31 -21.77 1.44
C LYS A 102 8.36 -21.60 2.56
N TYR A 103 9.15 -20.54 2.50
CA TYR A 103 10.23 -20.27 3.46
C TYR A 103 9.85 -19.19 4.48
N ALA A 104 8.69 -18.56 4.34
CA ALA A 104 8.17 -17.58 5.27
C ALA A 104 7.26 -18.25 6.32
N ASP A 105 7.63 -18.18 7.59
CA ASP A 105 6.77 -18.66 8.69
C ASP A 105 5.69 -17.60 8.96
N LYS A 106 4.40 -17.98 8.91
CA LYS A 106 3.25 -17.05 9.02
C LYS A 106 3.23 -16.27 10.34
N LYS A 107 3.99 -16.69 11.35
CA LYS A 107 4.10 -16.06 12.67
C LYS A 107 4.86 -14.73 12.68
N GLU A 108 5.53 -14.34 11.59
CA GLU A 108 6.31 -13.09 11.51
C GLU A 108 5.52 -11.90 10.91
N LEU A 109 4.24 -12.11 10.59
CA LEU A 109 3.34 -11.09 10.00
C LEU A 109 2.31 -10.53 10.99
N ASP A 110 2.19 -11.11 12.20
CA ASP A 110 1.34 -10.64 13.31
C ASP A 110 2.18 -9.90 14.35
#